data_AF-A0A1I3VZ52-F1
#
_entry.id   AF-A0A1I3VZ52-F1
#
_cell.length_a   1.000
_cell.length_b   1.000
_cell.length_c   1.000
_cell.angle_alpha   90.00
_cell.angle_beta   90.00
_cell.angle_gamma   90.00
#
_symmetry.space_group_name_H-M   'P 1'
#
loop_
_entity.id
_entity.type
_entity.pdbx_description
1 polymer ?
#
loop_
_entity_poly.entity_id
_entity_poly.type
_entity_poly.pdbx_seq_one_letter_code
_entity_poly.pdbx_strand_id
1 'polypeptide(L)'
;MTPAESDTLYAVRHCFVTFRRNTDLVGRDEELIGYLLEGIDAVLGGCEEGVPLDVLLYMLRWGARDTKLLELVEIQIRLLEDLGVLPASDPEEP
;
A
#
# COMPACT_ATOMS: atom_id res chain seq x y z
N MET A 1 1.58 12.37 12.23
CA MET A 1 0.64 11.25 12.14
C MET A 1 -0.35 11.30 13.30
N THR A 2 -1.64 11.20 13.02
CA THR A 2 -2.72 11.09 14.02
C THR A 2 -2.97 9.62 14.39
N PRO A 3 -3.60 9.31 15.55
CA PRO A 3 -3.92 7.94 15.91
C PRO A 3 -4.79 7.22 14.87
N ALA A 4 -5.75 7.93 14.26
CA ALA A 4 -6.60 7.38 13.20
C ALA A 4 -5.80 7.01 11.94
N GLU A 5 -4.81 7.82 11.55
CA GLU A 5 -3.91 7.50 10.45
C GLU A 5 -3.06 6.26 10.77
N SER A 6 -2.53 6.16 12.00
CA SER A 6 -1.76 5.00 12.45
C SER A 6 -2.61 3.72 12.43
N ASP A 7 -3.81 3.75 12.99
CA ASP A 7 -4.72 2.60 13.02
C ASP A 7 -5.08 2.13 11.60
N THR A 8 -5.28 3.09 10.69
CA THR A 8 -5.55 2.80 9.28
C THR A 8 -4.36 2.13 8.61
N LEU A 9 -3.14 2.64 8.83
CA LEU A 9 -1.92 2.03 8.29
C LEU A 9 -1.68 0.62 8.85
N TYR A 10 -1.96 0.38 10.13
CA TYR A 10 -1.92 -0.97 10.70
C TYR A 10 -2.94 -1.90 10.04
N ALA A 11 -4.14 -1.42 9.73
CA ALA A 11 -5.16 -2.19 9.03
C ALA A 11 -4.74 -2.52 7.59
N VAL A 12 -4.24 -1.54 6.84
CA VAL A 12 -3.71 -1.71 5.49
C VAL A 12 -2.57 -2.73 5.48
N ARG A 13 -1.60 -2.56 6.40
CA ARG A 13 -0.49 -3.51 6.58
C ARG A 13 -0.99 -4.92 6.83
N HIS A 14 -1.96 -5.07 7.72
CA HIS A 14 -2.56 -6.37 8.03
C HIS A 14 -3.19 -7.00 6.79
N CYS A 15 -3.94 -6.23 5.98
CA CYS A 15 -4.52 -6.71 4.73
C CYS A 15 -3.47 -7.28 3.77
N PHE A 16 -2.36 -6.56 3.53
CA PHE A 16 -1.28 -7.03 2.65
C PHE A 16 -0.52 -8.24 3.22
N VAL A 17 -0.27 -8.27 4.53
CA VAL A 17 0.34 -9.44 5.19
C VAL A 17 -0.57 -10.67 5.06
N THR A 18 -1.87 -10.51 5.30
CA THR A 18 -2.85 -11.60 5.14
C THR A 18 -2.92 -12.05 3.69
N PHE A 19 -2.96 -11.12 2.74
CA PHE A 19 -2.99 -11.44 1.31
C PHE A 19 -1.75 -12.24 0.88
N ARG A 20 -0.55 -11.75 1.25
CA ARG A 20 0.72 -12.42 0.95
C ARG A 20 0.81 -13.81 1.57
N ARG A 21 0.24 -14.03 2.76
CA ARG A 21 0.24 -15.36 3.40
C ARG A 21 -0.72 -16.36 2.77
N ASN A 22 -1.81 -15.89 2.18
CA ASN A 22 -2.87 -16.74 1.62
C ASN A 22 -2.77 -16.88 0.10
N THR A 23 -1.85 -16.17 -0.54
CA THR A 23 -1.67 -16.15 -1.99
C THR A 23 -0.23 -16.53 -2.31
N ASP A 24 -0.05 -17.47 -3.22
CA ASP A 24 1.28 -17.88 -3.69
C ASP A 24 1.79 -16.86 -4.71
N LEU A 25 2.22 -15.69 -4.20
CA LEU A 25 2.81 -14.64 -5.00
C LEU A 25 4.25 -15.01 -5.36
N VAL A 26 4.63 -14.77 -6.60
CA VAL A 26 5.98 -15.07 -7.09
C VAL A 26 6.56 -13.91 -7.89
N GLY A 27 7.87 -13.75 -7.79
CA GLY A 27 8.62 -12.75 -8.55
C GLY A 27 8.23 -11.32 -8.18
N ARG A 28 7.93 -10.49 -9.19
CA ARG A 28 7.74 -9.04 -9.03
C ARG A 28 6.65 -8.67 -8.02
N ASP A 29 5.53 -9.39 -8.00
CA ASP A 29 4.40 -9.05 -7.12
C ASP A 29 4.77 -9.26 -5.64
N GLU A 30 5.58 -10.29 -5.34
CA GLU A 30 6.09 -10.52 -3.99
C GLU A 30 7.07 -9.41 -3.56
N GLU A 31 7.98 -9.02 -4.45
CA GLU A 31 8.94 -7.94 -4.20
C GLU A 31 8.23 -6.60 -3.93
N LEU A 32 7.24 -6.25 -4.75
CA LEU A 32 6.48 -5.01 -4.61
C LEU A 32 5.67 -4.96 -3.31
N ILE A 33 5.04 -6.07 -2.89
CA ILE A 33 4.40 -6.14 -1.57
C ILE A 33 5.44 -6.03 -0.45
N GLY A 34 6.63 -6.62 -0.62
CA GLY A 34 7.74 -6.48 0.32
C GLY A 34 8.07 -5.01 0.58
N TYR A 35 8.34 -4.26 -0.49
CA TYR A 35 8.62 -2.83 -0.40
C TYR A 35 7.46 -2.03 0.20
N LEU A 36 6.21 -2.36 -0.15
CA LEU A 36 5.04 -1.72 0.45
C LEU A 36 5.00 -1.92 1.97
N LEU A 37 5.20 -3.14 2.46
CA LEU A 37 5.15 -3.44 3.88
C LEU A 37 6.27 -2.74 4.64
N GLU A 38 7.47 -2.69 4.08
CA GLU A 38 8.60 -1.94 4.63
C GLU A 38 8.30 -0.43 4.67
N GLY A 39 7.69 0.12 3.61
CA GLY A 39 7.27 1.52 3.56
C GLY A 39 6.22 1.86 4.62
N ILE A 40 5.22 0.98 4.83
CA ILE A 40 4.22 1.18 5.90
C ILE A 40 4.89 1.13 7.28
N ASP A 41 5.79 0.18 7.52
CA ASP A 41 6.52 0.05 8.80
C ASP A 41 7.43 1.27 9.05
N ALA A 42 8.07 1.80 8.01
CA ALA A 42 8.86 3.03 8.10
C ALA A 42 7.99 4.24 8.49
N VAL A 43 6.86 4.43 7.81
CA VAL A 43 5.93 5.53 8.08
C VAL A 43 5.35 5.43 9.49
N LEU A 44 4.94 4.23 9.93
CA LEU A 44 4.49 3.97 11.30
C LEU A 44 5.60 4.22 12.34
N GLY A 45 6.86 3.96 11.98
CA GLY A 45 8.03 4.23 12.80
C GLY A 45 8.46 5.70 12.83
N GLY A 46 7.80 6.58 12.07
CA GLY A 46 8.19 7.99 11.93
C GLY A 46 9.46 8.19 11.11
N CYS A 47 9.84 7.23 10.28
CA CYS A 47 10.97 7.32 9.37
C CYS A 47 10.51 7.94 8.04
N GLU A 48 11.12 9.05 7.64
CA GLU A 48 10.87 9.72 6.36
C GLU A 48 11.82 9.23 5.25
N GLU A 49 12.76 8.33 5.57
CA GLU A 49 13.69 7.77 4.61
C GLU A 49 13.07 6.55 3.92
N GLY A 50 12.98 6.58 2.59
CA GLY A 50 12.48 5.46 1.79
C GLY A 50 11.71 5.92 0.55
N VAL A 51 11.11 4.95 -0.14
CA VAL A 51 10.16 5.23 -1.20
C VAL A 51 8.82 5.66 -0.56
N PRO A 52 8.24 6.79 -0.95
CA PRO A 52 6.95 7.24 -0.45
C PRO A 52 5.84 6.18 -0.62
N LEU A 53 4.93 6.12 0.36
CA LEU A 53 3.88 5.09 0.41
C LEU A 53 2.90 5.19 -0.77
N ASP A 54 2.54 6.40 -1.18
CA ASP A 54 1.77 6.67 -2.39
C ASP A 54 2.45 6.07 -3.62
N VAL A 55 3.74 6.33 -3.81
CA VAL A 55 4.53 5.79 -4.92
C VAL A 55 4.52 4.26 -4.92
N LEU A 56 4.71 3.62 -3.76
CA LEU A 56 4.68 2.16 -3.63
C LEU A 56 3.31 1.57 -3.99
N LEU A 57 2.23 2.21 -3.57
CA LEU A 57 0.86 1.81 -3.91
C LEU A 57 0.57 1.99 -5.40
N TYR A 58 1.02 3.09 -6.02
CA TYR A 58 0.89 3.27 -7.47
C TYR A 58 1.76 2.30 -8.27
N MET A 59 2.96 1.97 -7.79
CA MET A 59 3.79 0.93 -8.40
C MET A 59 3.10 -0.43 -8.39
N LEU A 60 2.37 -0.76 -7.32
CA LEU A 60 1.54 -1.96 -7.27
C LEU A 60 0.33 -1.85 -8.22
N ARG A 61 -0.36 -0.71 -8.23
CA ARG A 61 -1.52 -0.44 -9.10
C ARG A 61 -1.21 -0.67 -10.58
N TRP A 62 -0.02 -0.28 -11.03
CA TRP A 62 0.38 -0.39 -12.44
C TRP A 62 1.33 -1.57 -12.72
N GLY A 63 1.91 -2.16 -11.68
CA GLY A 63 2.98 -3.15 -11.79
C GLY A 63 2.58 -4.58 -11.42
N ALA A 64 1.54 -4.74 -10.59
CA ALA A 64 1.06 -6.04 -10.14
C ALA A 64 0.38 -6.82 -11.29
N ARG A 65 0.61 -8.13 -11.31
CA ARG A 65 -0.02 -9.03 -12.30
C ARG A 65 -1.22 -9.76 -11.72
N ASP A 66 -1.21 -10.02 -10.42
CA ASP A 66 -2.33 -10.65 -9.74
C ASP A 66 -3.54 -9.71 -9.67
N THR A 67 -4.69 -10.14 -10.23
CA THR A 67 -5.90 -9.32 -10.28
C THR A 67 -6.47 -9.03 -8.91
N LYS A 68 -6.37 -9.96 -7.96
CA LYS A 68 -6.86 -9.75 -6.58
C LYS A 68 -5.95 -8.79 -5.82
N LEU A 69 -4.65 -8.80 -6.12
CA LEU A 69 -3.72 -7.81 -5.61
C LEU A 69 -4.07 -6.40 -6.11
N LEU A 70 -4.37 -6.27 -7.42
CA LEU A 70 -4.82 -4.99 -7.99
C LEU A 70 -6.10 -4.49 -7.33
N GLU A 71 -7.12 -5.35 -7.16
CA GLU A 71 -8.35 -5.01 -6.45
C GLU A 71 -8.08 -4.59 -5.00
N LEU A 72 -7.23 -5.32 -4.29
CA LEU A 72 -6.85 -4.97 -2.92
C LEU A 72 -6.19 -3.60 -2.85
N VAL A 73 -5.24 -3.33 -3.74
CA VAL A 73 -4.50 -2.06 -3.82
C VAL A 73 -5.45 -0.90 -4.09
N GLU A 74 -6.37 -1.02 -5.05
CA GLU A 74 -7.38 -0.01 -5.35
C GLU A 74 -8.26 0.31 -4.14
N ILE A 75 -8.68 -0.71 -3.38
CA ILE A 75 -9.46 -0.52 -2.15
C ILE A 75 -8.63 0.22 -1.09
N GLN A 76 -7.36 -0.15 -0.92
CA GLN A 76 -6.50 0.48 0.10
C GLN A 76 -6.16 1.93 -0.27
N ILE A 77 -5.91 2.24 -1.55
CA ILE A 77 -5.68 3.61 -2.01
C ILE A 77 -6.87 4.50 -1.67
N ARG A 78 -8.09 4.10 -2.06
CA ARG A 78 -9.31 4.88 -1.78
C ARG A 78 -9.53 5.10 -0.29
N LEU A 79 -9.35 4.05 0.52
CA LEU A 79 -9.47 4.15 1.97
C LEU A 79 -8.49 5.19 2.56
N LEU A 80 -7.25 5.16 2.11
CA LEU A 80 -6.21 6.07 2.59
C LEU A 80 -6.41 7.51 2.10
N GLU A 81 -6.94 7.71 0.89
CA GLU A 81 -7.32 9.02 0.36
C GLU A 81 -8.52 9.61 1.11
N ASP A 82 -9.59 8.83 1.31
CA ASP A 82 -10.80 9.25 2.02
C ASP A 82 -10.49 9.72 3.46
N LEU A 83 -9.45 9.15 4.06
CA LEU A 83 -8.98 9.48 5.41
C LEU A 83 -7.87 10.55 5.44
N GLY A 84 -7.43 11.04 4.28
CA GLY A 84 -6.40 12.06 4.16
C GLY A 84 -4.98 11.59 4.50
N VAL A 85 -4.76 10.27 4.54
CA VAL A 85 -3.42 9.67 4.72
C VAL A 85 -2.59 9.82 3.44
N LEU A 86 -3.24 9.65 2.28
CA LEU A 86 -2.65 9.91 0.98
C LEU A 86 -3.25 11.18 0.37
N PRO A 87 -2.48 11.91 -0.46
CA PRO A 87 -3.08 12.93 -1.32
C PRO A 87 -4.08 12.24 -2.27
N ALA A 88 -5.21 12.90 -2.53
CA ALA A 88 -6.18 12.39 -3.50
C ALA A 88 -5.52 12.24 -4.88
N SER A 89 -5.65 11.06 -5.48
CA SER A 89 -5.27 10.82 -6.87
C SER A 89 -6.00 11.82 -7.77
N ASP A 90 -5.28 12.57 -8.59
CA ASP A 90 -5.90 13.23 -9.74
C ASP A 90 -6.41 12.13 -10.70
N PRO A 91 -7.67 12.19 -11.17
CA PRO A 91 -8.24 11.17 -12.04
C PRO A 91 -7.63 11.12 -13.46
N GLU A 92 -6.48 11.76 -13.71
CA GLU A 92 -5.97 12.03 -15.06
C GLU A 92 -4.57 11.50 -15.43
N GLU A 93 -3.77 10.85 -14.58
CA GLU A 93 -2.48 10.33 -15.05
C GLU A 93 -2.46 8.82 -15.41
N PRO A 94 -2.09 8.47 -16.66
CA PRO A 94 -2.16 7.13 -17.25
C PRO A 94 -1.01 6.19 -16.89
#